data_AF-A0A373BTX8-F1
#
_entry.id   AF-A0A373BTX8-F1
#
_cell.length_a   1.000
_cell.length_b   1.000
_cell.length_c   1.000
_cell.angle_alpha   90.00
_cell.angle_beta   90.00
_cell.angle_gamma   90.00
#
_symmetry.space_group_name_H-M   'P 1'
#
loop_
_entity.id
_entity.type
_entity.pdbx_description
1 polymer ?
#
loop_
_entity_poly.entity_id
_entity_poly.type
_entity_poly.pdbx_seq_one_letter_code
_entity_poly.pdbx_strand_id
1 'polypeptide(L)'
;MQMEHGSGNSGRKPSWLTGRGILIAVMFLLGLGIFLYPHICDWYYQYQFNKAIAAYDRFQGIDCEGMIQAAREYNERLAKKEEQFLVPAEEREELDHLLDPWETGMMGYVDIPKIGVHVPIYHGTEERALQSGAGFWYGTSLPVGGENTHCVLAAHNGLVKAKLFTDLDKLEVGDRFTLDVLNETFTYEVDQILVTLPEETEELYVQNGKDLVTLYTCTPYGVNTHRLLVRGHRVTEPEE
;
A
#
# COMPACT_ATOMS: atom_id res chain seq x y z
N MET A 1 -57.76 65.97 -5.52
CA MET A 1 -57.66 65.22 -6.79
C MET A 1 -56.19 65.07 -7.12
N GLN A 2 -55.70 63.83 -7.13
CA GLN A 2 -54.46 63.35 -7.80
C GLN A 2 -53.09 63.81 -7.24
N MET A 3 -52.08 62.97 -7.01
CA MET A 3 -51.90 61.51 -6.96
C MET A 3 -50.70 61.21 -6.04
N GLU A 4 -50.78 60.14 -5.25
CA GLU A 4 -49.60 59.42 -4.75
C GLU A 4 -49.11 58.38 -5.77
N HIS A 5 -47.84 57.99 -5.57
CA HIS A 5 -47.19 56.72 -5.92
C HIS A 5 -46.20 56.69 -7.10
N GLY A 6 -45.01 56.17 -6.78
CA GLY A 6 -44.14 55.49 -7.74
C GLY A 6 -42.64 55.69 -7.57
N SER A 7 -42.08 55.66 -6.35
CA SER A 7 -40.63 55.49 -6.18
C SER A 7 -40.25 54.07 -6.59
N GLY A 8 -39.81 53.91 -7.85
CA GLY A 8 -39.35 52.63 -8.40
C GLY A 8 -38.17 52.07 -7.60
N ASN A 9 -38.42 50.98 -6.89
CA ASN A 9 -37.38 50.18 -6.26
C ASN A 9 -36.55 49.51 -7.36
N SER A 10 -35.48 50.16 -7.80
CA SER A 10 -34.51 49.55 -8.72
C SER A 10 -33.79 48.42 -7.97
N GLY A 11 -34.27 47.19 -8.16
CA GLY A 11 -33.66 45.99 -7.61
C GLY A 11 -32.24 45.84 -8.15
N ARG A 12 -31.25 46.41 -7.45
CA ARG A 12 -29.84 46.12 -7.67
C ARG A 12 -29.67 44.61 -7.45
N LYS A 13 -29.43 43.88 -8.55
CA LYS A 13 -29.08 42.46 -8.45
C LYS A 13 -27.90 42.33 -7.49
N PRO A 14 -27.95 41.42 -6.50
CA PRO A 14 -26.88 41.29 -5.52
C PRO A 14 -25.53 41.10 -6.21
N SER A 15 -24.46 41.69 -5.67
CA SER A 15 -23.18 41.89 -6.39
C SER A 15 -22.52 40.59 -6.88
N TRP A 16 -22.90 39.44 -6.32
CA TRP A 16 -22.48 38.11 -6.76
C TRP A 16 -23.08 37.67 -8.11
N LEU A 17 -24.18 38.30 -8.57
CA LEU A 17 -24.81 38.08 -9.89
C LEU A 17 -24.21 38.97 -11.01
N THR A 18 -23.15 39.73 -10.72
CA THR A 18 -22.40 40.46 -11.76
C THR A 18 -21.44 39.51 -12.48
N GLY A 19 -21.05 39.80 -13.73
CA GLY A 19 -20.07 38.97 -14.47
C GLY A 19 -18.75 38.76 -13.71
N ARG A 20 -18.36 39.71 -12.84
CA ARG A 20 -17.20 39.58 -11.94
C ARG A 20 -17.45 38.59 -10.80
N GLY A 21 -18.66 38.56 -10.22
CA GLY A 21 -19.04 37.59 -9.20
C GLY A 21 -19.06 36.16 -9.74
N ILE A 22 -19.56 35.97 -10.97
CA ILE A 22 -19.54 34.68 -11.66
C ILE A 22 -18.10 34.22 -11.91
N LEU A 23 -17.22 35.11 -12.40
CA LEU A 23 -15.82 34.79 -12.64
C LEU A 23 -15.09 34.36 -11.36
N ILE A 24 -15.28 35.08 -10.26
CA ILE A 24 -14.69 34.74 -8.95
C ILE A 24 -15.20 33.38 -8.47
N ALA A 25 -16.51 33.13 -8.59
CA ALA A 25 -17.10 31.84 -8.21
C ALA A 25 -16.53 30.68 -9.02
N VAL A 26 -16.36 30.85 -10.34
CA VAL A 26 -15.75 29.83 -11.22
C VAL A 26 -14.29 29.57 -10.84
N MET A 27 -13.49 30.61 -10.62
CA MET A 27 -12.09 30.45 -10.19
C MET A 27 -12.00 29.74 -8.83
N PHE A 28 -12.87 30.08 -7.89
CA PHE A 28 -12.95 29.43 -6.59
C PHE A 28 -13.31 27.94 -6.73
N LEU A 29 -14.33 27.61 -7.53
CA LEU A 29 -14.74 26.22 -7.77
C LEU A 29 -13.64 25.40 -8.46
N LEU A 30 -12.91 25.99 -9.41
CA LEU A 30 -11.75 25.34 -10.04
C LEU A 30 -10.63 25.08 -9.02
N GLY A 31 -10.30 26.09 -8.19
CA GLY A 31 -9.30 25.93 -7.14
C GLY A 31 -9.70 24.87 -6.10
N LEU A 32 -10.96 24.87 -5.68
CA LEU A 32 -11.50 23.86 -4.77
C LEU A 32 -11.47 22.47 -5.40
N GLY A 33 -11.80 22.34 -6.68
CA GLY A 33 -11.72 21.08 -7.42
C GLY A 33 -10.29 20.53 -7.47
N ILE A 34 -9.29 21.36 -7.77
CA ILE A 34 -7.88 20.98 -7.76
C ILE A 34 -7.43 20.56 -6.35
N PHE A 35 -7.84 21.30 -5.32
CA PHE A 35 -7.51 21.00 -3.93
C PHE A 35 -8.12 19.67 -3.46
N LEU A 36 -9.38 19.40 -3.81
CA LEU A 36 -10.07 18.18 -3.40
C LEU A 36 -9.70 16.96 -4.26
N TYR A 37 -9.12 17.15 -5.44
CA TYR A 37 -8.82 16.06 -6.38
C TYR A 37 -7.98 14.93 -5.75
N PRO A 38 -6.84 15.20 -5.07
CA PRO A 38 -6.06 14.13 -4.44
C PRO A 38 -6.85 13.36 -3.38
N HIS A 39 -7.68 14.04 -2.59
CA HIS A 39 -8.51 13.40 -1.56
C HIS A 39 -9.61 12.52 -2.16
N ILE A 40 -10.25 12.97 -3.23
CA ILE A 40 -11.27 12.19 -3.94
C ILE A 40 -10.64 10.97 -4.60
N CYS A 41 -9.46 11.12 -5.21
CA CYS A 41 -8.73 9.99 -5.78
C CYS A 41 -8.34 8.98 -4.70
N ASP A 42 -7.73 9.43 -3.60
CA ASP A 42 -7.32 8.56 -2.51
C ASP A 42 -8.53 7.77 -1.95
N TRP A 43 -9.65 8.44 -1.69
CA TRP A 43 -10.90 7.78 -1.29
C TRP A 43 -11.39 6.73 -2.30
N TYR A 44 -11.35 7.05 -3.60
CA TYR A 44 -11.74 6.11 -4.65
C TYR A 44 -10.83 4.88 -4.70
N TYR A 45 -9.52 5.07 -4.54
CA TYR A 45 -8.55 3.97 -4.52
C TYR A 45 -8.71 3.10 -3.28
N GLN A 46 -8.92 3.69 -2.10
CA GLN A 46 -9.22 2.95 -0.88
C GLN A 46 -10.49 2.10 -1.02
N TYR A 47 -11.53 2.64 -1.67
CA TYR A 47 -12.72 1.85 -1.99
C TYR A 47 -12.40 0.65 -2.90
N GLN A 48 -11.54 0.84 -3.91
CA GLN A 48 -11.14 -0.23 -4.82
C GLN A 48 -10.29 -1.30 -4.12
N PHE A 49 -9.39 -0.90 -3.22
CA PHE A 49 -8.61 -1.81 -2.39
C PHE A 49 -9.50 -2.63 -1.47
N ASN A 50 -10.40 -1.99 -0.73
CA ASN A 50 -11.36 -2.69 0.14
C ASN A 50 -12.24 -3.67 -0.64
N LYS A 51 -12.61 -3.33 -1.88
CA LYS A 51 -13.36 -4.24 -2.75
C LYS A 51 -12.52 -5.45 -3.18
N ALA A 52 -11.24 -5.26 -3.49
CA ALA A 52 -10.31 -6.34 -3.83
C ALA A 52 -10.07 -7.26 -2.63
N ILE A 53 -9.84 -6.69 -1.45
CA ILE A 53 -9.65 -7.42 -0.18
C ILE A 53 -10.89 -8.21 0.20
N ALA A 54 -12.08 -7.58 0.17
CA ALA A 54 -13.34 -8.30 0.39
C ALA A 54 -13.64 -9.39 -0.66
N ALA A 55 -13.00 -9.32 -1.84
CA ALA A 55 -13.06 -10.39 -2.83
C ALA A 55 -12.09 -11.52 -2.53
N TYR A 56 -10.89 -11.17 -2.08
CA TYR A 56 -9.83 -12.08 -1.67
C TYR A 56 -10.26 -12.97 -0.50
N ASP A 57 -10.90 -12.40 0.53
CA ASP A 57 -11.29 -13.09 1.79
C ASP A 57 -12.36 -14.19 1.64
N ARG A 58 -12.82 -14.49 0.41
CA ARG A 58 -13.88 -15.47 0.17
C ARG A 58 -13.37 -16.89 -0.02
N PHE A 59 -12.58 -17.41 0.91
CA PHE A 59 -11.87 -18.72 0.81
C PHE A 59 -12.74 -20.00 0.77
N GLN A 60 -14.02 -19.90 0.40
CA GLN A 60 -14.89 -21.06 0.24
C GLN A 60 -14.37 -21.97 -0.89
N GLY A 61 -13.98 -23.20 -0.52
CA GLY A 61 -13.47 -24.18 -1.48
C GLY A 61 -11.98 -24.01 -1.84
N ILE A 62 -11.25 -23.13 -1.14
CA ILE A 62 -9.81 -22.94 -1.30
C ILE A 62 -9.06 -23.76 -0.24
N ASP A 63 -8.07 -24.53 -0.67
CA ASP A 63 -7.16 -25.26 0.23
C ASP A 63 -6.08 -24.31 0.77
N CYS A 64 -6.45 -23.52 1.78
CA CYS A 64 -5.56 -22.51 2.34
C CYS A 64 -4.34 -23.15 3.02
N GLU A 65 -4.54 -24.26 3.74
CA GLU A 65 -3.46 -24.97 4.45
C GLU A 65 -2.41 -25.52 3.46
N GLY A 66 -2.85 -26.13 2.36
CA GLY A 66 -1.96 -26.60 1.31
C GLY A 66 -1.16 -25.47 0.64
N MET A 67 -1.80 -24.31 0.40
CA MET A 67 -1.13 -23.15 -0.18
C MET A 67 -0.10 -22.51 0.77
N ILE A 68 -0.43 -22.38 2.06
CA ILE A 68 0.52 -21.92 3.08
C ILE A 68 1.70 -22.90 3.17
N GLN A 69 1.43 -24.20 3.15
CA GLN A 69 2.47 -25.22 3.22
C GLN A 69 3.41 -25.15 2.00
N ALA A 70 2.87 -25.01 0.78
CA ALA A 70 3.68 -24.82 -0.43
C ALA A 70 4.54 -23.54 -0.36
N ALA A 71 4.01 -22.45 0.19
CA ALA A 71 4.76 -21.22 0.39
C ALA A 71 5.91 -21.39 1.41
N ARG A 72 5.68 -22.13 2.50
CA ARG A 72 6.73 -22.47 3.48
C ARG A 72 7.83 -23.33 2.86
N GLU A 73 7.47 -24.31 2.03
CA GLU A 73 8.43 -25.15 1.31
C GLU A 73 9.30 -24.34 0.33
N TYR A 74 8.72 -23.35 -0.35
CA TYR A 74 9.50 -22.39 -1.13
C TYR A 74 10.48 -21.60 -0.24
N ASN A 75 9.99 -21.05 0.89
CA ASN A 75 10.82 -20.27 1.81
C ASN A 75 12.01 -21.08 2.36
N GLU A 76 11.82 -22.37 2.68
CA GLU A 76 12.90 -23.25 3.13
C GLU A 76 13.97 -23.50 2.04
N ARG A 77 13.58 -23.53 0.76
CA ARG A 77 14.53 -23.61 -0.36
C ARG A 77 15.28 -22.29 -0.52
N LEU A 78 14.57 -21.17 -0.46
CA LEU A 78 15.16 -19.84 -0.58
C LEU A 78 16.21 -19.58 0.51
N ALA A 79 15.93 -19.96 1.76
CA ALA A 79 16.85 -19.78 2.88
C ALA A 79 18.21 -20.51 2.70
N LYS A 80 18.28 -21.50 1.80
CA LYS A 80 19.50 -22.26 1.49
C LYS A 80 20.20 -21.78 0.22
N LYS A 81 19.62 -20.79 -0.48
CA LYS A 81 20.11 -20.26 -1.76
C LYS A 81 21.22 -19.23 -1.51
N GLU A 82 22.35 -19.38 -2.19
CA GLU A 82 23.47 -18.44 -2.07
C GLU A 82 23.14 -17.07 -2.72
N GLU A 83 22.57 -17.09 -3.93
CA GLU A 83 22.18 -15.88 -4.67
C GLU A 83 20.66 -15.66 -4.59
N GLN A 84 20.19 -15.16 -3.45
CA GLN A 84 18.77 -14.92 -3.15
C GLN A 84 18.03 -14.18 -4.27
N PHE A 85 18.60 -13.08 -4.78
CA PHE A 85 17.97 -12.20 -5.79
C PHE A 85 18.16 -12.67 -7.25
N LEU A 86 18.92 -13.72 -7.50
CA LEU A 86 18.96 -14.34 -8.84
C LEU A 86 17.73 -15.24 -8.98
N VAL A 87 16.66 -14.73 -9.57
CA VAL A 87 15.40 -15.46 -9.78
C VAL A 87 15.27 -15.86 -11.26
N PRO A 88 15.53 -17.13 -11.63
CA PRO A 88 15.34 -17.61 -12.99
C PRO A 88 13.87 -17.54 -13.43
N ALA A 89 13.63 -17.51 -14.73
CA ALA A 89 12.27 -17.42 -15.29
C ALA A 89 11.34 -18.55 -14.79
N GLU A 90 11.86 -19.77 -14.66
CA GLU A 90 11.11 -20.94 -14.17
C GLU A 90 10.68 -20.78 -12.71
N GLU A 91 11.57 -20.25 -11.84
CA GLU A 91 11.24 -19.96 -10.44
C GLU A 91 10.22 -18.82 -10.34
N ARG A 92 10.32 -17.83 -11.21
CA ARG A 92 9.37 -16.73 -11.27
C ARG A 92 7.98 -17.20 -11.71
N GLU A 93 7.90 -18.09 -12.69
CA GLU A 93 6.64 -18.70 -13.12
C GLU A 93 6.01 -19.55 -12.00
N GLU A 94 6.83 -20.30 -11.23
CA GLU A 94 6.35 -21.00 -10.02
C GLU A 94 5.77 -20.00 -8.99
N LEU A 95 6.51 -18.93 -8.70
CA LEU A 95 6.12 -17.90 -7.73
C LEU A 95 4.80 -17.21 -8.10
N ASP A 96 4.56 -16.95 -9.38
CA ASP A 96 3.34 -16.28 -9.85
C ASP A 96 2.05 -17.05 -9.54
N HIS A 97 2.16 -18.32 -9.17
CA HIS A 97 1.03 -19.18 -8.77
C HIS A 97 0.93 -19.43 -7.27
N LEU A 98 1.97 -19.13 -6.48
CA LEU A 98 1.94 -19.34 -5.04
C LEU A 98 1.10 -18.27 -4.35
N LEU A 99 0.26 -18.65 -3.38
CA LEU A 99 -0.61 -17.71 -2.65
C LEU A 99 -1.59 -16.90 -3.52
N ASP A 100 -1.90 -17.32 -4.75
CA ASP A 100 -2.91 -16.68 -5.62
C ASP A 100 -4.18 -17.53 -5.75
N PRO A 101 -5.07 -17.55 -4.74
CA PRO A 101 -6.23 -18.45 -4.72
C PRO A 101 -7.28 -18.14 -5.80
N TRP A 102 -7.20 -16.95 -6.41
CA TRP A 102 -8.21 -16.45 -7.35
C TRP A 102 -7.65 -16.13 -8.74
N GLU A 103 -6.39 -16.46 -9.02
CA GLU A 103 -5.71 -16.16 -10.29
C GLU A 103 -5.77 -14.65 -10.64
N THR A 104 -5.68 -13.80 -9.62
CA THR A 104 -5.71 -12.33 -9.75
C THR A 104 -4.34 -11.69 -9.57
N GLY A 105 -3.36 -12.48 -9.13
CA GLY A 105 -2.05 -12.07 -8.68
C GLY A 105 -2.03 -11.53 -7.25
N MET A 106 -3.17 -11.43 -6.55
CA MET A 106 -3.25 -10.91 -5.18
C MET A 106 -2.88 -12.01 -4.18
N MET A 107 -1.85 -11.75 -3.38
CA MET A 107 -1.29 -12.67 -2.40
C MET A 107 -1.92 -12.56 -1.02
N GLY A 108 -2.48 -11.39 -0.71
CA GLY A 108 -2.88 -11.01 0.64
C GLY A 108 -3.02 -9.50 0.73
N TYR A 109 -2.97 -8.95 1.94
CA TYR A 109 -2.92 -7.51 2.17
C TYR A 109 -2.08 -7.16 3.40
N VAL A 110 -1.63 -5.91 3.46
CA VAL A 110 -0.91 -5.35 4.61
C VAL A 110 -1.77 -4.29 5.28
N ASP A 111 -1.86 -4.37 6.61
CA ASP A 111 -2.51 -3.38 7.47
C ASP A 111 -1.49 -2.70 8.39
N ILE A 112 -1.52 -1.38 8.44
CA ILE A 112 -0.68 -0.56 9.32
C ILE A 112 -1.58 0.48 10.01
N PRO A 113 -2.17 0.14 11.17
CA PRO A 113 -3.22 0.96 11.79
C PRO A 113 -2.79 2.40 12.10
N LYS A 114 -1.54 2.59 12.59
CA LYS A 114 -1.01 3.91 13.00
C LYS A 114 -1.07 4.96 11.88
N ILE A 115 -0.90 4.53 10.63
CA ILE A 115 -0.87 5.40 9.46
C ILE A 115 -2.05 5.16 8.50
N GLY A 116 -3.00 4.28 8.87
CA GLY A 116 -4.21 3.99 8.10
C GLY A 116 -3.93 3.36 6.73
N VAL A 117 -2.88 2.53 6.63
CA VAL A 117 -2.59 1.76 5.42
C VAL A 117 -3.36 0.45 5.50
N HIS A 118 -4.14 0.17 4.46
CA HIS A 118 -4.83 -1.09 4.24
C HIS A 118 -4.80 -1.38 2.74
N VAL A 119 -3.78 -2.11 2.28
CA VAL A 119 -3.49 -2.23 0.84
C VAL A 119 -3.26 -3.68 0.43
N PRO A 120 -3.75 -4.11 -0.76
CA PRO A 120 -3.45 -5.43 -1.30
C PRO A 120 -1.96 -5.63 -1.53
N ILE A 121 -1.51 -6.88 -1.44
CA ILE A 121 -0.19 -7.35 -1.82
C ILE A 121 -0.35 -8.14 -3.12
N TYR A 122 0.41 -7.79 -4.14
CA TYR A 122 0.45 -8.46 -5.43
C TYR A 122 1.82 -9.08 -5.71
N HIS A 123 1.86 -10.11 -6.54
CA HIS A 123 3.11 -10.64 -7.08
C HIS A 123 3.90 -9.57 -7.84
N GLY A 124 5.21 -9.55 -7.58
CA GLY A 124 6.16 -8.71 -8.29
C GLY A 124 6.15 -7.25 -7.88
N THR A 125 7.18 -6.54 -8.34
CA THR A 125 7.38 -5.10 -8.09
C THR A 125 7.37 -4.30 -9.39
N GLU A 126 6.77 -4.85 -10.45
CA GLU A 126 6.53 -4.12 -11.69
C GLU A 126 5.46 -3.03 -11.50
N GLU A 127 5.49 -2.03 -12.37
CA GLU A 127 4.56 -0.89 -12.34
C GLU A 127 3.09 -1.30 -12.24
N ARG A 128 2.68 -2.42 -12.85
CA ARG A 128 1.31 -2.93 -12.76
C ARG A 128 0.92 -3.30 -11.32
N ALA A 129 1.81 -3.96 -10.59
CA ALA A 129 1.59 -4.34 -9.20
C ALA A 129 1.60 -3.10 -8.30
N LEU A 130 2.61 -2.23 -8.45
CA LEU A 130 2.79 -1.05 -7.60
C LEU A 130 1.69 0.02 -7.80
N GLN A 131 1.04 0.08 -8.96
CA GLN A 131 -0.16 0.91 -9.18
C GLN A 131 -1.43 0.35 -8.52
N SER A 132 -1.43 -0.95 -8.19
CA SER A 132 -2.59 -1.67 -7.67
C SER A 132 -2.51 -1.93 -6.16
N GLY A 133 -1.34 -1.77 -5.53
CA GLY A 133 -1.13 -1.99 -4.10
C GLY A 133 0.36 -2.06 -3.75
N ALA A 134 0.68 -2.85 -2.74
CA ALA A 134 2.05 -3.28 -2.48
C ALA A 134 2.43 -4.43 -3.43
N GLY A 135 3.69 -4.48 -3.83
CA GLY A 135 4.29 -5.53 -4.63
C GLY A 135 5.25 -6.39 -3.81
N PHE A 136 5.14 -7.71 -3.93
CA PHE A 136 6.08 -8.67 -3.36
C PHE A 136 7.36 -8.70 -4.19
N TRP A 137 8.50 -8.53 -3.52
CA TRP A 137 9.79 -8.56 -4.18
C TRP A 137 10.27 -9.99 -4.42
N TYR A 138 10.28 -10.44 -5.68
CA TYR A 138 10.78 -11.77 -6.04
C TYR A 138 12.21 -12.01 -5.55
N GLY A 139 12.46 -13.23 -5.10
CA GLY A 139 13.70 -13.59 -4.43
C GLY A 139 13.71 -13.21 -2.96
N THR A 140 12.61 -12.73 -2.37
CA THR A 140 12.47 -12.63 -0.91
C THR A 140 11.49 -13.69 -0.42
N SER A 141 11.40 -13.92 0.89
CA SER A 141 10.50 -14.95 1.42
C SER A 141 9.04 -14.57 1.19
N LEU A 142 8.21 -15.54 0.81
CA LEU A 142 6.76 -15.39 0.73
C LEU A 142 6.19 -14.99 2.11
N PRO A 143 5.10 -14.19 2.15
CA PRO A 143 4.59 -13.55 3.37
C PRO A 143 3.83 -14.49 4.34
N VAL A 144 4.37 -15.69 4.59
CA VAL A 144 3.79 -16.71 5.49
C VAL A 144 4.63 -16.93 6.76
N GLY A 145 5.61 -16.06 7.00
CA GLY A 145 6.54 -16.09 8.12
C GLY A 145 7.34 -17.39 8.22
N GLY A 146 7.82 -17.69 9.43
CA GLY A 146 8.65 -18.84 9.76
C GLY A 146 10.11 -18.46 10.00
N GLU A 147 10.83 -19.32 10.73
CA GLU A 147 12.27 -19.10 10.95
C GLU A 147 13.04 -19.09 9.63
N ASN A 148 14.07 -18.25 9.55
CA ASN A 148 14.90 -18.05 8.37
C ASN A 148 14.11 -17.47 7.18
N THR A 149 13.23 -16.51 7.47
CA THR A 149 12.47 -15.81 6.44
C THR A 149 12.65 -14.30 6.52
N HIS A 150 12.67 -13.68 5.35
CA HIS A 150 12.64 -12.23 5.22
C HIS A 150 11.83 -11.85 3.98
N CYS A 151 10.59 -11.41 4.18
CA CYS A 151 9.73 -10.93 3.11
C CYS A 151 9.97 -9.43 2.88
N VAL A 152 9.97 -8.99 1.62
CA VAL A 152 10.05 -7.56 1.28
C VAL A 152 8.86 -7.16 0.44
N LEU A 153 8.13 -6.15 0.93
CA LEU A 153 6.97 -5.57 0.27
C LEU A 153 7.31 -4.15 -0.15
N ALA A 154 7.25 -3.86 -1.46
CA ALA A 154 7.52 -2.55 -2.01
C ALA A 154 6.22 -1.83 -2.39
N ALA A 155 6.10 -0.54 -2.10
CA ALA A 155 5.02 0.28 -2.63
C ALA A 155 5.52 1.70 -2.93
N HIS A 156 4.79 2.43 -3.79
CA HIS A 156 5.18 3.80 -4.09
C HIS A 156 5.08 4.73 -2.88
N ASN A 157 5.96 5.73 -2.88
CA ASN A 157 5.86 6.93 -2.06
C ASN A 157 5.32 8.07 -2.94
N GLY A 158 4.10 8.53 -2.69
CA GLY A 158 3.53 9.70 -3.34
C GLY A 158 2.86 9.47 -4.69
N LEU A 159 2.16 8.35 -4.90
CA LEU A 159 1.25 8.24 -6.04
C LEU A 159 0.15 9.30 -5.93
N VAL A 160 -0.03 10.10 -6.98
CA VAL A 160 -1.03 11.19 -7.02
C VAL A 160 -2.44 10.70 -6.66
N LYS A 161 -2.71 9.41 -6.90
CA LYS A 161 -4.03 8.81 -6.78
C LYS A 161 -4.27 8.01 -5.49
N ALA A 162 -3.22 7.60 -4.79
CA ALA A 162 -3.32 6.77 -3.58
C ALA A 162 -2.07 6.94 -2.71
N LYS A 163 -2.26 7.03 -1.40
CA LYS A 163 -1.12 7.22 -0.47
C LYS A 163 -0.18 6.01 -0.39
N LEU A 164 -0.66 4.77 -0.40
CA LEU A 164 0.19 3.57 -0.24
C LEU A 164 1.19 3.74 0.93
N PHE A 165 2.50 3.56 0.71
CA PHE A 165 3.54 3.72 1.74
C PHE A 165 4.08 5.15 1.86
N THR A 166 3.32 6.16 1.41
CA THR A 166 3.72 7.58 1.52
C THR A 166 4.06 7.99 2.95
N ASP A 167 3.28 7.50 3.92
CA ASP A 167 3.37 7.89 5.34
C ASP A 167 4.22 6.90 6.17
N LEU A 168 5.02 6.05 5.52
CA LEU A 168 5.83 5.03 6.18
C LEU A 168 6.94 5.64 7.06
N ASP A 169 7.35 6.89 6.78
CA ASP A 169 8.30 7.67 7.58
C ASP A 169 7.76 8.11 8.95
N LYS A 170 6.45 7.93 9.19
CA LYS A 170 5.79 8.20 10.49
C LYS A 170 5.81 7.00 11.44
N LEU A 171 6.28 5.85 10.97
CA LEU A 171 6.48 4.69 11.83
C LEU A 171 7.73 4.87 12.69
N GLU A 172 7.68 4.26 13.87
CA GLU A 172 8.70 4.27 14.90
C GLU A 172 8.92 2.81 15.36
N VAL A 173 10.08 2.55 15.96
CA VAL A 173 10.36 1.26 16.59
C VAL A 173 9.31 0.96 17.66
N GLY A 174 8.77 -0.26 17.64
CA GLY A 174 7.66 -0.70 18.50
C GLY A 174 6.27 -0.57 17.86
N ASP A 175 6.13 0.13 16.74
CA ASP A 175 4.86 0.13 16.00
C ASP A 175 4.61 -1.24 15.36
N ARG A 176 3.33 -1.56 15.14
CA ARG A 176 2.91 -2.85 14.59
C ARG A 176 2.22 -2.73 13.24
N PHE A 177 2.36 -3.79 12.45
CA PHE A 177 1.63 -4.01 11.21
C PHE A 177 1.30 -5.50 11.05
N THR A 178 0.29 -5.83 10.25
CA THR A 178 -0.09 -7.20 9.93
C THR A 178 0.03 -7.47 8.44
N LEU A 179 0.35 -8.71 8.11
CA LEU A 179 0.11 -9.29 6.79
C LEU A 179 -1.00 -10.31 6.93
N ASP A 180 -2.08 -10.14 6.17
CA ASP A 180 -3.19 -11.07 6.11
C ASP A 180 -3.07 -11.85 4.80
N VAL A 181 -2.79 -13.14 4.93
CA VAL A 181 -2.48 -14.05 3.82
C VAL A 181 -3.31 -15.30 4.01
N LEU A 182 -4.19 -15.53 3.03
CA LEU A 182 -5.27 -16.50 3.08
C LEU A 182 -6.08 -16.32 4.36
N ASN A 183 -6.28 -17.39 5.13
CA ASN A 183 -7.02 -17.37 6.38
C ASN A 183 -6.13 -17.16 7.62
N GLU A 184 -4.89 -16.70 7.45
CA GLU A 184 -3.94 -16.44 8.54
C GLU A 184 -3.51 -14.96 8.59
N THR A 185 -3.30 -14.46 9.81
CA THR A 185 -2.79 -13.11 10.08
C THR A 185 -1.41 -13.21 10.73
N PHE A 186 -0.45 -12.48 10.17
CA PHE A 186 0.96 -12.47 10.59
C PHE A 186 1.31 -11.07 11.12
N THR A 187 1.47 -10.93 12.43
CA THR A 187 1.77 -9.64 13.08
C THR A 187 3.27 -9.41 13.26
N TYR A 188 3.74 -8.21 12.92
CA TYR A 188 5.14 -7.81 13.05
C TYR A 188 5.24 -6.50 13.84
N GLU A 189 6.33 -6.38 14.60
CA GLU A 189 6.68 -5.16 15.35
C GLU A 189 7.97 -4.57 14.79
N VAL A 190 7.94 -3.27 14.47
CA VAL A 190 9.05 -2.54 13.86
C VAL A 190 10.25 -2.54 14.80
N ASP A 191 11.39 -3.06 14.32
CA ASP A 191 12.65 -3.12 15.06
C ASP A 191 13.76 -2.24 14.48
N GLN A 192 13.63 -1.83 13.22
CA GLN A 192 14.67 -1.11 12.50
C GLN A 192 14.06 -0.23 11.40
N ILE A 193 14.57 0.99 11.29
CA ILE A 193 14.24 1.94 10.22
C ILE A 193 15.54 2.46 9.62
N LEU A 194 15.72 2.28 8.33
CA LEU A 194 16.92 2.71 7.60
C LEU A 194 16.58 3.53 6.37
N VAL A 195 17.49 4.44 6.02
CA VAL A 195 17.50 5.12 4.72
C VAL A 195 18.77 4.68 3.99
N THR A 196 18.60 4.03 2.84
CA THR A 196 19.70 3.45 2.05
C THR A 196 19.70 3.97 0.62
N LEU A 197 20.79 3.74 -0.11
CA LEU A 197 20.81 3.90 -1.56
C LEU A 197 20.03 2.74 -2.24
N PRO A 198 19.47 2.96 -3.45
CA PRO A 198 18.72 1.92 -4.17
C PRO A 198 19.48 0.60 -4.40
N GLU A 199 20.80 0.68 -4.57
CA GLU A 199 21.72 -0.43 -4.80
C GLU A 199 22.14 -1.17 -3.51
N GLU A 200 21.91 -0.59 -2.34
CA GLU A 200 22.24 -1.19 -1.03
C GLU A 200 21.09 -2.12 -0.60
N THR A 201 21.25 -3.42 -0.84
CA THR A 201 20.24 -4.46 -0.59
C THR A 201 20.62 -5.44 0.53
N GLU A 202 21.77 -5.23 1.18
CA GLU A 202 22.33 -6.14 2.19
C GLU A 202 21.35 -6.39 3.35
N GLU A 203 20.60 -5.36 3.73
CA GLU A 203 19.59 -5.42 4.80
C GLU A 203 18.34 -6.22 4.42
N LEU A 204 18.14 -6.56 3.15
CA LEU A 204 16.98 -7.29 2.62
C LEU A 204 17.19 -8.80 2.53
N TYR A 205 18.39 -9.29 2.85
CA TYR A 205 18.69 -10.72 2.84
C TYR A 205 18.03 -11.45 4.01
N VAL A 206 17.75 -12.74 3.81
CA VAL A 206 17.33 -13.66 4.88
C VAL A 206 18.37 -13.69 5.99
N GLN A 207 17.91 -13.62 7.24
CA GLN A 207 18.76 -13.69 8.43
C GLN A 207 18.46 -14.96 9.21
N ASN A 208 19.52 -15.69 9.57
CA ASN A 208 19.41 -16.98 10.25
C ASN A 208 18.71 -16.83 11.61
N GLY A 209 17.72 -17.68 11.87
CA GLY A 209 16.89 -17.70 13.08
C GLY A 209 15.88 -16.55 13.21
N LYS A 210 15.64 -15.77 12.14
CA LYS A 210 14.70 -14.64 12.19
C LYS A 210 13.50 -14.84 11.25
N ASP A 211 12.37 -14.25 11.64
CA ASP A 211 11.15 -14.10 10.84
C ASP A 211 10.91 -12.58 10.69
N LEU A 212 11.16 -12.06 9.49
CA LEU A 212 11.27 -10.63 9.21
C LEU A 212 10.37 -10.22 8.04
N VAL A 213 9.85 -9.00 8.11
CA VAL A 213 9.26 -8.30 6.98
C VAL A 213 9.87 -6.91 6.88
N THR A 214 10.31 -6.51 5.68
CA THR A 214 10.67 -5.12 5.39
C THR A 214 9.64 -4.49 4.46
N LEU A 215 9.04 -3.39 4.92
CA LEU A 215 8.26 -2.47 4.11
C LEU A 215 9.22 -1.49 3.43
N TYR A 216 9.20 -1.46 2.10
CA TYR A 216 10.18 -0.77 1.28
C TYR A 216 9.51 0.32 0.44
N THR A 217 10.04 1.54 0.49
CA THR A 217 9.53 2.63 -0.37
C THR A 217 10.61 3.63 -0.77
N CYS A 218 10.31 4.49 -1.74
CA CYS A 218 11.22 5.57 -2.14
C CYS A 218 11.21 6.72 -1.11
N THR A 219 12.32 7.43 -0.97
CA THR A 219 12.40 8.61 -0.09
C THR A 219 13.52 9.56 -0.57
N PRO A 220 13.56 10.85 -0.22
CA PRO A 220 12.47 11.67 0.32
C PRO A 220 11.29 11.83 -0.65
N TYR A 221 10.12 12.16 -0.12
CA TYR A 221 8.90 12.38 -0.90
C TYR A 221 9.13 13.32 -2.09
N GLY A 222 8.73 12.88 -3.30
CA GLY A 222 8.85 13.66 -4.53
C GLY A 222 10.28 13.78 -5.10
N VAL A 223 11.29 13.25 -4.40
CA VAL A 223 12.70 13.22 -4.84
C VAL A 223 13.16 11.80 -5.16
N ASN A 224 12.79 10.82 -4.33
CA ASN A 224 12.95 9.38 -4.57
C ASN A 224 14.40 8.91 -4.85
N THR A 225 15.40 9.63 -4.33
CA THR A 225 16.83 9.31 -4.51
C THR A 225 17.33 8.19 -3.62
N HIS A 226 16.65 7.94 -2.49
CA HIS A 226 16.98 6.94 -1.49
C HIS A 226 15.80 6.00 -1.29
N ARG A 227 15.97 5.04 -0.38
CA ARG A 227 14.97 4.05 0.00
C ARG A 227 14.78 4.07 1.49
N LEU A 228 13.52 4.09 1.91
CA LEU A 228 13.13 3.91 3.29
C LEU A 228 12.78 2.44 3.49
N LEU A 229 13.50 1.79 4.39
CA LEU A 229 13.30 0.41 4.81
C LEU A 229 12.78 0.44 6.24
N VAL A 230 11.54 -0.03 6.44
CA VAL A 230 10.97 -0.25 7.77
C VAL A 230 10.84 -1.75 7.99
N ARG A 231 11.70 -2.30 8.84
CA ARG A 231 11.74 -3.73 9.15
C ARG A 231 10.99 -4.01 10.44
N GLY A 232 10.15 -5.04 10.41
CA GLY A 232 9.54 -5.63 11.58
C GLY A 232 9.97 -7.08 11.78
N HIS A 233 9.99 -7.51 13.04
CA HIS A 233 10.18 -8.89 13.44
C HIS A 233 8.84 -9.50 13.87
N ARG A 234 8.67 -10.80 13.65
CA ARG A 234 7.43 -11.49 13.99
C ARG A 234 7.15 -11.43 15.49
N VAL A 235 5.91 -11.11 15.84
CA VAL A 235 5.38 -11.22 17.22
C VAL A 235 4.22 -12.22 17.24
N THR A 236 4.18 -13.05 18.27
CA THR A 236 3.18 -14.14 18.43
C THR A 236 2.12 -13.84 19.49
N GLU A 237 2.20 -12.69 20.15
CA GLU A 237 1.25 -12.31 21.20
C GLU A 237 0.02 -11.59 20.60
N PRO A 238 -1.21 -11.94 21.02
CA PRO A 238 -2.39 -11.18 20.63
C PRO A 238 -2.35 -9.79 21.26
N GLU A 239 -2.98 -8.81 20.61
CA GLU A 239 -3.25 -7.49 21.20
C GLU A 239 -3.98 -7.65 22.55
N GLU A 240 -3.50 -6.97 23.60
CA GLU A 240 -4.24 -6.80 24.87
C GLU A 240 -5.43 -5.85 24.70
#